data_AF-A0A0B6X912-F1
#
_entry.id   AF-A0A0B6X912-F1
#
_cell.length_a   1.000
_cell.length_b   1.000
_cell.length_c   1.000
_cell.angle_alpha   90.00
_cell.angle_beta   90.00
_cell.angle_gamma   90.00
#
_symmetry.space_group_name_H-M   'P 1'
#
loop_
_entity.id
_entity.type
_entity.pdbx_description
1 polymer ?
#
loop_
_entity_poly.entity_id
_entity_poly.type
_entity_poly.pdbx_seq_one_letter_code
_entity_poly.pdbx_strand_id
1 'polypeptide(L)'
;MAKKHGIKPNPLYQQGCSRVGCMPCIHARKSELAEIYTRFPDEIARVARWERMVAACSRHGNSTFFPSHQDPVKRERRIECVTLESHGIETYRDWAMTSRGGVSLTYWPKKMPIRRVAQSMRECVNE
;
A
#
# COMPACT_ATOMS: atom_id res chain seq x y z
N MET A 1 11.60 4.92 30.24
CA MET A 1 11.73 6.16 31.03
C MET A 1 10.55 7.11 30.82
N ALA A 2 10.18 7.51 29.60
CA ALA A 2 9.07 8.45 29.35
C ALA A 2 7.72 8.09 30.00
N LYS A 3 7.32 6.81 29.96
CA LYS A 3 6.08 6.33 30.60
C LYS A 3 6.06 6.53 32.12
N LYS A 4 7.23 6.49 32.78
CA LYS A 4 7.35 6.71 34.24
C LYS A 4 7.13 8.19 34.62
N HIS A 5 7.28 9.10 33.66
CA HIS A 5 7.07 10.54 33.84
C HIS A 5 5.71 11.03 33.32
N GLY A 6 4.77 10.11 33.04
CA GLY A 6 3.42 10.48 32.56
C GLY A 6 3.36 11.02 31.14
N ILE A 7 4.47 11.01 30.40
CA ILE A 7 4.51 11.49 29.01
C ILE A 7 3.83 10.44 28.12
N LYS A 8 2.74 10.85 27.48
CA LYS A 8 2.02 10.00 26.52
C LYS A 8 2.85 9.82 25.25
N PRO A 9 2.96 8.59 24.72
CA PRO A 9 3.62 8.37 23.43
C PRO A 9 2.80 9.02 22.31
N ASN A 10 3.44 9.27 21.17
CA ASN A 10 2.74 9.76 19.98
C ASN A 10 1.52 8.86 19.69
N PRO A 11 0.32 9.43 19.48
CA PRO A 11 -0.91 8.67 19.21
C PRO A 11 -0.76 7.66 18.08
N LEU A 12 0.07 7.93 17.06
CA LEU A 12 0.28 7.05 15.92
C LEU A 12 0.84 5.67 16.33
N TYR A 13 1.67 5.61 17.39
CA TYR A 13 2.14 4.33 17.93
C TYR A 13 0.99 3.47 18.46
N GLN A 14 -0.08 4.09 18.94
CA GLN A 14 -1.27 3.39 19.43
C GLN A 14 -2.20 2.96 18.29
N GLN A 15 -1.98 3.46 17.08
CA GLN A 15 -2.77 3.17 15.87
C GLN A 15 -2.12 2.11 14.98
N GLY A 16 -1.15 1.34 15.49
CA GLY A 16 -0.47 0.29 14.71
C GLY A 16 0.68 0.78 13.84
N CYS A 17 0.98 2.09 13.85
CA CYS A 17 2.16 2.62 13.18
C CYS A 17 3.39 2.36 14.04
N SER A 18 4.34 1.60 13.51
CA SER A 18 5.57 1.25 14.23
C SER A 18 6.68 2.28 14.03
N ARG A 19 6.57 3.09 12.97
CA ARG A 19 7.53 4.16 12.65
C ARG A 19 6.75 5.45 12.46
N VAL A 20 7.11 6.46 13.21
CA VAL A 20 6.45 7.77 13.17
C VAL A 20 7.48 8.80 12.73
N GLY A 21 7.18 9.51 11.63
CA GLY A 21 8.11 10.41 10.95
C GLY A 21 7.61 10.70 9.55
N CYS A 22 8.29 10.17 8.52
CA CYS A 22 7.77 10.17 7.15
C CYS A 22 6.58 9.20 7.04
N MET A 23 5.41 9.71 6.63
CA MET A 23 4.17 8.93 6.46
C MET A 23 3.84 8.82 4.96
N PRO A 24 3.68 7.62 4.38
CA PRO A 24 4.23 6.34 4.83
C PRO A 24 5.77 6.38 4.92
N CYS A 25 6.34 5.49 5.73
CA CYS A 25 7.79 5.27 5.78
C CYS A 25 8.19 4.28 4.66
N ILE A 26 9.34 4.47 4.02
CA ILE A 26 9.87 3.50 3.05
C ILE A 26 10.06 2.09 3.64
N HIS A 27 10.23 2.00 4.96
CA HIS A 27 10.34 0.74 5.70
C HIS A 27 9.03 0.35 6.42
N ALA A 28 7.89 0.93 6.04
CA ALA A 28 6.59 0.62 6.64
C ALA A 28 6.34 -0.89 6.59
N ARG A 29 5.83 -1.44 7.69
CA ARG A 29 5.42 -2.85 7.71
C ARG A 29 4.10 -3.01 6.97
N LYS A 30 3.83 -4.22 6.47
CA LYS A 30 2.57 -4.56 5.81
C LYS A 30 1.33 -4.17 6.63
N SER A 31 1.31 -4.48 7.93
CA SER A 31 0.20 -4.15 8.84
C SER A 31 0.04 -2.65 9.06
N GLU A 32 1.16 -1.92 9.12
CA GLU A 32 1.16 -0.45 9.23
C GLU A 32 0.64 0.19 7.95
N LEU A 33 1.03 -0.33 6.79
CA LEU A 33 0.53 0.14 5.51
C LEU A 33 -0.99 -0.08 5.35
N ALA A 34 -1.54 -1.17 5.89
CA ALA A 34 -2.99 -1.41 5.92
C ALA A 34 -3.75 -0.36 6.75
N GLU A 35 -3.21 0.02 7.92
CA GLU A 35 -3.75 1.12 8.73
C GLU A 35 -3.67 2.46 8.00
N ILE A 36 -2.55 2.72 7.30
CA ILE A 36 -2.36 3.96 6.52
C ILE A 36 -3.37 4.05 5.38
N TYR A 37 -3.58 2.98 4.61
CA TYR A 37 -4.60 2.95 3.55
C TYR A 37 -6.02 3.18 4.07
N THR A 38 -6.30 2.78 5.31
CA THR A 38 -7.64 2.89 5.90
C THR A 38 -7.86 4.28 6.50
N ARG A 39 -6.87 4.83 7.21
CA ARG A 39 -7.02 6.04 8.03
C ARG A 39 -6.50 7.29 7.36
N PHE A 40 -5.51 7.17 6.49
CA PHE A 40 -4.76 8.29 5.92
C PHE A 40 -4.67 8.19 4.39
N PRO A 41 -5.81 8.14 3.65
CA PRO A 41 -5.79 8.07 2.19
C PRO A 41 -5.13 9.29 1.55
N ASP A 42 -5.19 10.46 2.19
CA ASP A 42 -4.56 11.69 1.70
C ASP A 42 -3.03 11.58 1.62
N GLU A 43 -2.40 10.83 2.54
CA GLU A 43 -0.95 10.61 2.54
C GLU A 43 -0.53 9.70 1.38
N ILE A 44 -1.35 8.70 1.07
CA ILE A 44 -1.17 7.85 -0.11
C ILE A 44 -1.31 8.68 -1.39
N ALA A 45 -2.37 9.49 -1.49
CA ALA A 45 -2.58 10.38 -2.65
C ALA A 45 -1.43 11.39 -2.80
N ARG A 46 -0.90 11.91 -1.70
CA ARG A 46 0.29 12.77 -1.71
C ARG A 46 1.47 12.03 -2.32
N VAL A 47 1.79 10.83 -1.85
CA VAL A 47 2.91 10.04 -2.40
C VAL A 47 2.67 9.71 -3.88
N ALA A 48 1.47 9.30 -4.27
CA ALA A 48 1.13 8.98 -5.67
C ALA A 48 1.31 10.20 -6.60
N ARG A 49 1.03 11.43 -6.11
CA ARG A 49 1.35 12.66 -6.85
C ARG A 49 2.86 12.84 -7.02
N TRP A 50 3.63 12.64 -5.96
CA TRP A 50 5.10 12.72 -6.02
C TRP A 50 5.70 11.67 -6.97
N GLU A 51 5.23 10.43 -6.94
CA GLU A 51 5.65 9.38 -7.87
C GLU A 51 5.47 9.83 -9.33
N ARG A 52 4.31 10.41 -9.67
CA ARG A 52 4.04 10.93 -11.02
C ARG A 52 4.95 12.11 -11.40
N MET A 53 5.12 13.09 -10.50
CA MET A 53 5.97 14.26 -10.77
C MET A 53 7.43 13.87 -10.98
N VAL A 54 7.95 12.97 -10.16
CA VAL A 54 9.34 12.54 -10.25
C VAL A 54 9.54 11.61 -11.45
N ALA A 55 8.57 10.74 -11.76
CA ALA A 55 8.61 9.91 -12.96
C ALA A 55 8.68 10.74 -14.25
N ALA A 56 7.95 11.86 -14.33
CA ALA A 56 7.99 12.76 -15.48
C ALA A 56 9.39 13.37 -15.75
N CYS A 57 10.22 13.51 -14.71
CA CYS A 57 11.58 14.03 -14.81
C CYS A 57 12.66 12.92 -14.77
N SER A 58 12.26 11.65 -14.61
CA SER A 58 13.16 10.51 -14.50
C SER A 58 13.56 10.00 -15.89
N ARG A 59 14.83 9.60 -16.08
CA ARG A 59 15.33 9.04 -17.34
C ARG A 59 14.53 7.81 -17.79
N HIS A 60 14.05 7.01 -16.85
CA HIS A 60 13.32 5.76 -17.11
C HIS A 60 11.80 5.94 -17.09
N GLY A 61 11.30 7.16 -16.88
CA GLY A 61 9.86 7.41 -16.79
C GLY A 61 9.18 6.75 -15.58
N ASN A 62 9.95 6.30 -14.58
CA ASN A 62 9.43 5.65 -13.37
C ASN A 62 10.04 6.23 -12.09
N SER A 63 9.25 6.20 -11.02
CA SER A 63 9.63 6.63 -9.67
C SER A 63 8.69 6.00 -8.64
N THR A 64 8.92 4.73 -8.30
CA THR A 64 8.11 4.03 -7.30
C THR A 64 8.61 4.33 -5.90
N PHE A 65 7.69 4.53 -4.95
CA PHE A 65 8.00 4.83 -3.57
C PHE A 65 8.64 3.64 -2.85
N PHE A 66 8.06 2.45 -3.06
CA PHE A 66 8.64 1.21 -2.56
C PHE A 66 9.53 0.55 -3.61
N PRO A 67 10.59 -0.16 -3.18
CA PRO A 67 11.35 -1.01 -4.07
C PRO A 67 10.44 -2.07 -4.71
N SER A 68 10.65 -2.38 -5.98
CA SER A 68 9.88 -3.36 -6.77
C SER A 68 9.90 -4.80 -6.24
N HIS A 69 10.64 -5.06 -5.15
CA HIS A 69 10.72 -6.37 -4.50
C HIS A 69 10.06 -6.42 -3.12
N GLN A 70 9.42 -5.32 -2.69
CA GLN A 70 8.75 -5.22 -1.39
C GLN A 70 7.45 -6.04 -1.34
N ASP A 71 6.68 -6.04 -2.43
CA ASP A 71 5.57 -6.97 -2.63
C ASP A 71 6.13 -8.31 -3.17
N PRO A 72 6.02 -9.43 -2.43
CA PRO A 72 6.47 -10.74 -2.89
C PRO A 72 5.72 -11.24 -4.15
N VAL A 73 4.49 -10.78 -4.38
CA VAL A 73 3.65 -11.22 -5.51
C VAL A 73 4.07 -10.52 -6.81
N LYS A 74 4.42 -9.23 -6.71
CA LYS A 74 4.84 -8.39 -7.84
C LYS A 74 6.35 -8.18 -7.89
N ARG A 75 7.13 -9.11 -7.33
CA ARG A 75 8.58 -8.95 -7.20
C ARG A 75 9.25 -8.89 -8.57
N GLU A 76 9.79 -7.72 -8.92
CA GLU A 76 10.50 -7.52 -10.19
C GLU A 76 11.89 -6.92 -9.97
N ARG A 77 12.88 -7.32 -10.79
CA ARG A 77 14.25 -6.79 -10.80
C ARG A 77 14.54 -5.95 -12.04
N ARG A 78 13.83 -6.17 -13.14
CA ARG A 78 14.02 -5.49 -14.41
C ARG A 78 13.32 -4.14 -14.38
N ILE A 79 14.09 -3.06 -14.50
CA ILE A 79 13.55 -1.70 -14.41
C ILE A 79 12.54 -1.40 -15.53
N GLU A 80 12.72 -2.03 -16.70
CA GLU A 80 11.80 -1.91 -17.84
C GLU A 80 10.38 -2.40 -17.54
N CYS A 81 10.23 -3.33 -16.58
CA CYS A 81 8.95 -3.91 -16.18
C CYS A 81 8.31 -3.17 -14.99
N VAL A 82 9.00 -2.20 -14.41
CA VAL A 82 8.54 -1.44 -13.24
C VAL A 82 7.88 -0.14 -13.70
N THR A 83 6.56 -0.11 -13.65
CA THR A 83 5.73 1.07 -13.97
C THR A 83 4.97 1.56 -12.73
N LEU A 84 4.51 2.81 -12.74
CA LEU A 84 3.66 3.33 -11.66
C LEU A 84 2.32 2.60 -11.57
N GLU A 85 1.77 2.15 -12.70
CA GLU A 85 0.51 1.40 -12.74
C GLU A 85 0.64 0.01 -12.09
N SER A 86 1.82 -0.59 -12.16
CA SER A 86 2.07 -1.93 -11.61
C SER A 86 2.64 -1.90 -10.19
N HIS A 87 3.59 -1.00 -9.92
CA HIS A 87 4.40 -0.94 -8.70
C HIS A 87 4.32 0.39 -7.95
N GLY A 88 3.48 1.33 -8.38
CA GLY A 88 3.24 2.58 -7.65
C GLY A 88 2.59 2.33 -6.30
N ILE A 89 2.57 3.36 -5.45
CA ILE A 89 2.09 3.24 -4.08
C ILE A 89 0.68 2.65 -4.03
N GLU A 90 -0.25 3.12 -4.86
CA GLU A 90 -1.66 2.71 -4.86
C GLU A 90 -1.84 1.20 -5.07
N THR A 91 -0.93 0.54 -5.79
CA THR A 91 -1.00 -0.88 -6.13
C THR A 91 -0.68 -1.79 -4.96
N TYR A 92 -0.10 -1.25 -3.88
CA TYR A 92 0.23 -1.99 -2.64
C TYR A 92 -0.97 -2.16 -1.72
N ARG A 93 -2.12 -1.53 -2.00
CA ARG A 93 -3.32 -1.61 -1.16
C ARG A 93 -3.79 -3.04 -0.97
N ASP A 94 -3.99 -3.77 -2.05
CA ASP A 94 -4.56 -5.12 -1.99
C ASP A 94 -3.60 -6.08 -1.29
N TRP A 95 -2.30 -5.96 -1.59
CA TRP A 95 -1.28 -6.70 -0.86
C TRP A 95 -1.32 -6.37 0.62
N ALA A 96 -1.32 -5.09 1.03
CA ALA A 96 -1.35 -4.69 2.44
C ALA A 96 -2.53 -5.29 3.22
N MET A 97 -3.70 -5.43 2.57
CA MET A 97 -4.92 -5.97 3.17
C MET A 97 -4.97 -7.51 3.26
N THR A 98 -4.05 -8.21 2.58
CA THR A 98 -3.94 -9.67 2.72
C THR A 98 -3.14 -10.07 3.97
N SER A 99 -3.32 -11.30 4.43
CA SER A 99 -2.62 -11.88 5.58
C SER A 99 -1.26 -12.42 5.14
N ARG A 100 -0.71 -13.46 5.81
CA ARG A 100 0.68 -13.90 5.57
C ARG A 100 0.88 -14.31 4.10
N GLY A 101 1.96 -13.83 3.49
CA GLY A 101 2.39 -14.25 2.15
C GLY A 101 1.69 -13.57 0.97
N GLY A 102 0.70 -12.68 1.18
CA GLY A 102 0.09 -11.94 0.06
C GLY A 102 -1.10 -12.62 -0.60
N VAL A 103 -1.47 -13.84 -0.18
CA VAL A 103 -2.42 -14.70 -0.90
C VAL A 103 -3.78 -14.81 -0.22
N SER A 104 -3.82 -14.85 1.11
CA SER A 104 -5.07 -15.00 1.87
C SER A 104 -5.64 -13.63 2.27
N LEU A 105 -6.77 -13.22 1.72
CA LEU A 105 -7.45 -11.96 2.07
C LEU A 105 -7.82 -11.95 3.57
N THR A 106 -7.40 -10.93 4.34
CA THR A 106 -7.72 -10.85 5.78
C THR A 106 -9.19 -10.46 6.02
N TYR A 107 -9.79 -9.73 5.06
CA TYR A 107 -11.17 -9.25 5.14
C TYR A 107 -11.94 -9.62 3.87
N TRP A 108 -12.57 -10.79 3.87
CA TRP A 108 -13.66 -11.10 2.94
C TRP A 108 -14.93 -10.42 3.48
N PRO A 109 -15.67 -9.60 2.71
CA PRO A 109 -16.99 -9.18 3.14
C PRO A 109 -17.86 -10.43 3.23
N LYS A 110 -18.05 -10.95 4.44
CA LYS A 110 -19.04 -12.00 4.70
C LYS A 110 -20.38 -11.46 4.18
N LYS A 111 -20.90 -12.14 3.14
CA LYS A 111 -22.15 -11.88 2.38
C LYS A 111 -21.97 -11.16 1.04
N MET A 112 -21.31 -11.82 0.09
CA MET A 112 -21.70 -11.72 -1.32
C MET A 112 -22.04 -13.12 -1.82
N PRO A 113 -23.29 -13.40 -2.23
CA PRO A 113 -23.64 -14.71 -2.78
C PRO A 113 -22.84 -14.93 -4.06
N ILE A 114 -22.23 -16.12 -4.15
CA ILE A 114 -21.26 -16.57 -5.17
C ILE A 114 -21.70 -16.28 -6.62
N ARG A 115 -23.01 -16.13 -6.87
CA ARG A 115 -23.57 -15.86 -8.20
C ARG A 115 -23.30 -14.44 -8.75
N ARG A 116 -22.98 -13.43 -7.93
CA ARG A 116 -22.72 -12.06 -8.42
C ARG A 116 -21.27 -11.75 -8.80
N VAL A 117 -20.31 -12.53 -8.30
CA VAL A 117 -18.87 -12.29 -8.57
C VAL A 117 -18.54 -12.57 -10.04
N ALA A 118 -19.15 -13.61 -10.64
CA ALA A 118 -18.91 -13.94 -12.04
C ALA A 118 -19.48 -12.91 -13.03
N GLN A 119 -20.43 -12.07 -12.60
CA GLN A 119 -21.09 -11.10 -13.47
C GLN A 119 -20.36 -9.75 -13.44
N SER A 120 -19.95 -9.27 -12.26
CA SER A 120 -19.17 -8.02 -12.17
C SER A 120 -17.77 -8.16 -12.79
N MET A 121 -17.15 -9.35 -12.72
CA MET A 121 -15.87 -9.61 -13.40
C MET A 121 -15.99 -9.65 -14.92
N ARG A 122 -17.18 -9.91 -15.48
CA ARG A 122 -17.42 -9.82 -16.93
C ARG A 122 -17.73 -8.39 -17.39
N GLU A 123 -18.31 -7.58 -16.52
CA GLU A 123 -18.63 -6.17 -16.80
C GLU A 123 -17.36 -5.30 -16.76
N CYS A 124 -16.45 -5.51 -15.80
CA CYS A 124 -15.18 -4.77 -15.72
C CYS A 124 -14.14 -5.11 -16.80
N VAL A 125 -14.33 -6.16 -17.59
CA VAL A 125 -13.39 -6.57 -18.66
C VAL A 125 -13.85 -6.07 -20.03
N ASN A 126 -15.06 -5.51 -20.14
CA ASN A 126 -15.63 -5.04 -21.41
C ASN A 126 -16.00 -3.54 -21.41
N GLU A 127 -15.42 -2.74 -20.52
CA GLU A 127 -15.45 -1.27 -20.58
C GLU A 127 -14.05 -0.71 -20.82
#